data_AF-A0A2R4CF94-F1
#
_entry.id   AF-A0A2R4CF94-F1
#
_cell.length_a   1.000
_cell.length_b   1.000
_cell.length_c   1.000
_cell.angle_alpha   90.00
_cell.angle_beta   90.00
_cell.angle_gamma   90.00
#
_symmetry.space_group_name_H-M   'P 1'
#
loop_
_entity.id
_entity.type
_entity.pdbx_description
1 polymer ?
#
loop_
_entity_poly.entity_id
_entity_poly.type
_entity_poly.pdbx_seq_one_letter_code
_entity_poly.pdbx_strand_id
1 'polypeptide(L)'
;MIVLETPRLVLRTLDTEDAPFYLELVNEPSWLEHIGDKGVRTLDDARAHILAGPMQLQRRLGYSLYLVQRRADGVPMGLCGLIRRDTLPDTDIGYALRPAYWGQGYAYEAAAAVLAHARDTLRLPQLYGITSPENGPSNAMLRKLGLQFVELTRLGEETRLTNVYRIGFV
;
A
#
# COMPACT_ATOMS: atom_id res chain seq x y z
N MET A 1 -11.62 7.03 9.62
CA MET A 1 -11.09 8.41 9.75
C MET A 1 -10.41 8.81 8.45
N ILE A 2 -10.73 9.99 7.90
CA ILE A 2 -10.01 10.52 6.71
C ILE A 2 -8.59 10.91 7.12
N VAL A 3 -7.60 10.47 6.35
CA VAL A 3 -6.18 10.75 6.57
C VAL A 3 -5.66 11.74 5.55
N LEU A 4 -6.01 11.57 4.27
CA LEU A 4 -5.59 12.44 3.18
C LEU A 4 -6.74 12.71 2.22
N GLU A 5 -6.73 13.90 1.64
CA GLU A 5 -7.56 14.27 0.51
C GLU A 5 -6.66 14.77 -0.62
N THR A 6 -7.00 14.38 -1.84
CA THR A 6 -6.36 14.83 -3.08
C THR A 6 -7.43 15.41 -3.99
N PRO A 7 -7.09 15.98 -5.17
CA PRO A 7 -8.10 16.50 -6.09
C PRO A 7 -9.19 15.47 -6.46
N ARG A 8 -8.82 14.18 -6.58
CA ARG A 8 -9.75 13.13 -7.00
C ARG A 8 -10.00 12.03 -5.97
N LEU A 9 -9.25 11.97 -4.87
CA LEU A 9 -9.26 10.84 -3.95
C LEU A 9 -9.46 11.27 -2.49
N VAL A 10 -10.04 10.36 -1.73
CA VAL A 10 -10.05 10.37 -0.26
C VAL A 10 -9.33 9.10 0.19
N LEU A 11 -8.33 9.23 1.05
CA LEU A 11 -7.66 8.11 1.70
C LEU A 11 -8.06 8.11 3.17
N ARG A 12 -8.68 7.01 3.61
CA ARG A 12 -9.14 6.84 5.00
C ARG A 12 -8.64 5.55 5.60
N THR A 13 -8.54 5.53 6.93
CA THR A 13 -8.30 4.29 7.68
C THR A 13 -9.34 3.24 7.33
N LEU A 14 -8.89 1.98 7.19
CA LEU A 14 -9.76 0.82 7.10
C LEU A 14 -10.48 0.57 8.43
N ASP A 15 -11.69 0.02 8.33
CA ASP A 15 -12.43 -0.56 9.45
C ASP A 15 -12.95 -1.96 9.08
N THR A 16 -13.55 -2.67 10.04
CA THR A 16 -14.07 -4.03 9.80
C THR A 16 -15.30 -4.07 8.89
N GLU A 17 -15.95 -2.94 8.62
CA GLU A 17 -17.07 -2.84 7.68
C GLU A 17 -16.58 -2.84 6.23
N ASP A 18 -15.31 -2.47 5.99
CA ASP A 18 -14.65 -2.60 4.68
C ASP A 18 -14.34 -4.05 4.27
N ALA A 19 -14.65 -5.04 5.12
CA ALA A 19 -14.35 -6.46 4.89
C ALA A 19 -14.83 -7.00 3.53
N PRO A 20 -16.04 -6.68 3.01
CA PRO A 20 -16.45 -7.14 1.68
C PRO A 20 -15.51 -6.65 0.58
N PHE A 21 -15.18 -5.36 0.58
CA PHE A 21 -14.26 -4.79 -0.41
C PHE A 21 -12.84 -5.35 -0.27
N TYR A 22 -12.35 -5.48 0.97
CA TYR A 22 -11.03 -6.03 1.23
C TYR A 22 -10.91 -7.48 0.77
N LEU A 23 -11.93 -8.31 1.04
CA LEU A 23 -11.99 -9.70 0.60
C LEU A 23 -11.90 -9.81 -0.93
N GLU A 24 -12.66 -8.98 -1.65
CA GLU A 24 -12.57 -8.93 -3.12
C GLU A 24 -11.16 -8.53 -3.57
N LEU A 25 -10.64 -7.41 -3.05
CA LEU A 25 -9.37 -6.85 -3.49
C LEU A 25 -8.18 -7.80 -3.29
N VAL A 26 -8.08 -8.45 -2.13
CA VAL A 26 -6.92 -9.33 -1.82
C VAL A 26 -6.97 -10.67 -2.55
N ASN A 27 -8.09 -10.97 -3.21
CA ASN A 27 -8.26 -12.16 -4.07
C ASN A 27 -8.30 -11.81 -5.56
N GLU A 28 -8.15 -10.54 -5.94
CA GLU A 28 -7.98 -10.14 -7.34
C GLU A 28 -6.74 -10.85 -7.92
N PRO A 29 -6.79 -11.39 -9.16
CA PRO A 29 -5.65 -12.10 -9.76
C PRO A 29 -4.36 -11.28 -9.74
N SER A 30 -4.46 -9.98 -10.02
CA SER A 30 -3.32 -9.07 -9.97
C SER A 30 -2.72 -8.89 -8.56
N TRP A 31 -3.54 -8.99 -7.51
CA TRP A 31 -3.05 -8.97 -6.14
C TRP A 31 -2.25 -10.23 -5.84
N LEU A 32 -2.83 -11.39 -6.15
CA LEU A 32 -2.19 -12.70 -5.90
C LEU A 32 -0.88 -12.84 -6.68
N GLU A 33 -0.83 -12.34 -7.90
CA GLU A 33 0.36 -12.36 -8.75
C GLU A 33 1.48 -11.47 -8.19
N HIS A 34 1.16 -10.23 -7.81
CA HIS A 34 2.18 -9.20 -7.55
C HIS A 34 2.48 -8.94 -6.08
N ILE A 35 1.57 -9.30 -5.17
CA ILE A 35 1.68 -9.02 -3.72
C ILE A 35 1.74 -10.34 -2.94
N GLY A 36 0.94 -11.31 -3.35
CA GLY A 36 0.88 -12.63 -2.74
C GLY A 36 -0.41 -12.87 -1.94
N ASP A 37 -0.68 -14.16 -1.73
CA ASP A 37 -1.88 -14.62 -1.07
C ASP A 37 -1.87 -14.29 0.43
N LYS A 38 -2.94 -13.63 0.89
CA LYS A 38 -3.15 -13.29 2.30
C LYS A 38 -3.87 -14.40 3.08
N GLY A 39 -4.30 -15.47 2.42
CA GLY A 39 -5.09 -16.55 3.03
C GLY A 39 -6.51 -16.14 3.42
N VAL A 40 -6.97 -14.98 2.96
CA VAL A 40 -8.30 -14.42 3.27
C VAL A 40 -9.32 -14.97 2.29
N ARG A 41 -10.30 -15.75 2.77
CA ARG A 41 -11.32 -16.40 1.92
C ARG A 41 -12.75 -16.13 2.35
N THR A 42 -12.95 -15.65 3.57
CA THR A 42 -14.26 -15.31 4.12
C THR A 42 -14.31 -13.86 4.61
N LEU A 43 -15.53 -13.36 4.87
CA LEU A 43 -15.70 -12.03 5.49
C LEU A 43 -15.08 -11.98 6.89
N ASP A 44 -15.10 -13.09 7.63
CA ASP A 44 -14.50 -13.13 8.97
C ASP A 44 -12.97 -13.12 8.89
N ASP A 45 -12.38 -13.81 7.91
CA ASP A 45 -10.94 -13.68 7.64
C ASP A 45 -10.58 -12.24 7.30
N ALA A 46 -11.37 -11.57 6.45
CA ALA A 46 -11.13 -10.18 6.08
C ALA A 46 -11.23 -9.24 7.29
N ARG A 47 -12.25 -9.38 8.13
CA ARG A 47 -12.37 -8.61 9.39
C ARG A 47 -11.17 -8.83 10.30
N ALA A 48 -10.78 -10.09 10.51
CA ALA A 48 -9.64 -10.44 11.34
C ALA A 48 -8.34 -9.84 10.77
N HIS A 49 -8.15 -9.91 9.45
CA HIS A 49 -6.96 -9.41 8.77
C HIS A 49 -6.88 -7.87 8.77
N ILE A 50 -8.00 -7.17 8.67
CA ILE A 50 -8.07 -5.71 8.83
C ILE A 50 -7.74 -5.31 10.27
N LEU A 51 -8.33 -6.01 11.25
CA LEU A 51 -8.15 -5.74 12.68
C LEU A 51 -6.70 -5.95 13.12
N ALA A 52 -6.11 -7.08 12.75
CA ALA A 52 -4.74 -7.47 13.11
C ALA A 52 -3.67 -6.76 12.27
N GLY A 53 -4.03 -6.21 11.11
CA GLY A 53 -3.10 -5.52 10.21
C GLY A 53 -3.27 -4.00 10.26
N PRO A 54 -3.90 -3.38 9.24
CA PRO A 54 -3.99 -1.93 9.12
C PRO A 54 -4.55 -1.19 10.34
N MET A 55 -5.57 -1.73 11.03
CA MET A 55 -6.12 -1.08 12.22
C MET A 55 -5.15 -1.11 13.40
N GLN A 56 -4.48 -2.24 13.64
CA GLN A 56 -3.47 -2.36 14.69
C GLN A 56 -2.28 -1.43 14.43
N LEU A 57 -1.80 -1.39 13.19
CA LEU A 57 -0.67 -0.55 12.79
C LEU A 57 -1.00 0.94 12.96
N GLN A 58 -2.20 1.35 12.53
CA GLN A 58 -2.69 2.72 12.69
C GLN A 58 -2.70 3.13 14.17
N ARG A 59 -3.19 2.27 15.06
CA ARG A 59 -3.22 2.53 16.51
C ARG A 59 -1.83 2.64 17.11
N ARG A 60 -0.88 1.84 16.64
CA ARG A 60 0.45 1.71 17.23
C ARG A 60 1.43 2.76 16.73
N LEU A 61 1.39 3.10 15.44
CA LEU A 61 2.37 3.98 14.78
C LEU A 61 1.76 5.28 14.23
N GLY A 62 0.44 5.43 14.26
CA GLY A 62 -0.24 6.61 13.69
C GLY A 62 -0.40 6.58 12.18
N TYR A 63 0.01 5.50 11.51
CA TYR A 63 -0.14 5.30 10.07
C TYR A 63 -0.38 3.83 9.70
N SER A 64 -0.97 3.59 8.53
CA SER A 64 -1.17 2.24 7.96
C SER A 64 -1.46 2.27 6.46
N LEU A 65 -1.92 1.15 5.90
CA LEU A 65 -2.60 1.12 4.60
C LEU A 65 -3.99 1.75 4.74
N TYR A 66 -4.31 2.66 3.81
CA TYR A 66 -5.58 3.35 3.77
C TYR A 66 -6.44 2.84 2.61
N LEU A 67 -7.74 2.81 2.80
CA LEU A 67 -8.69 2.64 1.72
C LEU A 67 -8.67 3.89 0.83
N VAL A 68 -8.46 3.68 -0.46
CA VAL A 68 -8.51 4.73 -1.49
C VAL A 68 -9.91 4.76 -2.08
N GLN A 69 -10.59 5.89 -1.94
CA GLN A 69 -11.92 6.13 -2.51
C GLN A 69 -11.87 7.26 -3.52
N ARG A 70 -12.67 7.16 -4.59
CA ARG A 70 -12.89 8.27 -5.50
C ARG A 70 -13.74 9.34 -4.81
N ARG A 71 -13.27 10.58 -4.85
CA ARG A 71 -13.92 11.71 -4.17
C ARG A 71 -15.31 12.03 -4.73
N ALA A 72 -15.52 11.82 -6.03
CA ALA A 72 -16.75 12.20 -6.72
C ALA A 72 -17.97 11.37 -6.28
N ASP A 73 -17.78 10.11 -5.92
CA ASP A 73 -18.88 9.16 -5.69
C ASP A 73 -18.62 8.14 -4.57
N GLY A 74 -17.49 8.25 -3.86
CA GLY A 74 -17.14 7.39 -2.73
C GLY A 74 -16.74 5.96 -3.09
N VAL A 75 -16.64 5.64 -4.39
CA VAL A 75 -16.34 4.28 -4.84
C VAL A 75 -14.96 3.84 -4.33
N PRO A 76 -14.85 2.68 -3.63
CA PRO A 76 -13.58 2.15 -3.18
C PRO A 76 -12.80 1.56 -4.36
N MET A 77 -11.52 1.91 -4.44
CA MET A 77 -10.68 1.62 -5.60
C MET A 77 -9.51 0.72 -5.29
N GLY A 78 -9.05 0.72 -4.04
CA GLY A 78 -7.93 -0.09 -3.59
C GLY A 78 -7.36 0.38 -2.27
N LEU A 79 -6.10 0.02 -2.03
CA LEU A 79 -5.33 0.42 -0.85
C LEU A 79 -4.10 1.22 -1.26
N CYS A 80 -3.73 2.21 -0.46
CA CYS A 80 -2.45 2.91 -0.56
C CYS A 80 -2.08 3.47 0.81
N GLY A 81 -0.82 3.34 1.22
CA GLY A 81 -0.37 3.83 2.51
C GLY A 81 0.97 3.24 2.91
N LEU A 82 1.17 3.12 4.22
CA LEU A 82 2.44 2.74 4.82
C LEU A 82 2.31 1.41 5.57
N ILE A 83 3.34 0.59 5.50
CA ILE A 83 3.43 -0.73 6.10
C ILE A 83 4.70 -0.79 6.95
N ARG A 84 4.65 -1.46 8.10
CA ARG A 84 5.85 -1.88 8.82
C ARG A 84 6.05 -3.37 8.61
N ARG A 85 7.17 -3.75 8.00
CA ARG A 85 7.57 -5.15 7.80
C ARG A 85 8.76 -5.47 8.69
N ASP A 86 8.78 -6.66 9.25
CA ASP A 86 9.93 -7.11 10.03
C ASP A 86 11.15 -7.42 9.13
N THR A 87 10.91 -7.66 7.84
CA THR A 87 11.93 -7.93 6.82
C THR A 87 12.59 -6.66 6.24
N LEU A 88 12.16 -5.47 6.66
CA LEU A 88 12.75 -4.21 6.22
C LEU A 88 13.21 -3.37 7.42
N PRO A 89 14.30 -2.58 7.27
CA PRO A 89 14.80 -1.74 8.35
C PRO A 89 13.80 -0.65 8.77
N ASP A 90 12.98 -0.18 7.82
CA ASP A 90 12.06 0.92 8.05
C ASP A 90 10.72 0.74 7.32
N THR A 91 9.88 1.78 7.41
CA THR A 91 8.55 1.85 6.84
C THR A 91 8.57 1.72 5.31
N ASP A 92 7.67 0.87 4.81
CA ASP A 92 7.47 0.54 3.40
C ASP A 92 6.22 1.24 2.85
N ILE A 93 6.30 1.80 1.65
CA ILE A 93 5.12 2.31 0.94
C ILE A 93 4.47 1.19 0.13
N GLY A 94 3.18 0.99 0.33
CA GLY A 94 2.38 -0.02 -0.36
C GLY A 94 1.19 0.57 -1.10
N TYR A 95 0.88 0.01 -2.27
CA TYR A 95 -0.31 0.36 -3.04
C TYR A 95 -0.81 -0.82 -3.87
N ALA A 96 -2.13 -0.90 -4.02
CA ALA A 96 -2.81 -1.89 -4.84
C ALA A 96 -4.21 -1.36 -5.19
N LEU A 97 -4.44 -1.07 -6.46
CA LEU A 97 -5.77 -0.70 -6.95
C LEU A 97 -6.37 -1.83 -7.77
N ARG A 98 -7.70 -1.90 -7.84
CA ARG A 98 -8.38 -2.81 -8.77
C ARG A 98 -8.01 -2.48 -10.23
N PRO A 99 -7.90 -3.49 -11.11
CA PRO A 99 -7.52 -3.30 -12.51
C PRO A 99 -8.35 -2.25 -13.27
N ALA A 100 -9.64 -2.13 -12.95
CA ALA A 100 -10.55 -1.16 -13.54
C ALA A 100 -10.11 0.32 -13.39
N TYR A 101 -9.18 0.60 -12.47
CA TYR A 101 -8.70 1.96 -12.16
C TYR A 101 -7.26 2.21 -12.59
N TRP A 102 -6.62 1.25 -13.25
CA TRP A 102 -5.25 1.40 -13.75
C TRP A 102 -5.20 2.34 -14.96
N GLY A 103 -4.02 2.86 -15.28
CA GLY A 103 -3.80 3.77 -16.41
C GLY A 103 -4.40 5.19 -16.25
N GLN A 104 -5.20 5.43 -15.21
CA GLN A 104 -5.90 6.71 -14.98
C GLN A 104 -5.18 7.64 -13.99
N GLY A 105 -3.98 7.26 -13.54
CA GLY A 105 -3.14 8.04 -12.64
C GLY A 105 -3.52 8.01 -11.15
N TYR A 106 -4.58 7.29 -10.76
CA TYR A 106 -5.03 7.23 -9.36
C TYR A 106 -3.99 6.65 -8.40
N ALA A 107 -3.32 5.57 -8.79
CA ALA A 107 -2.31 4.95 -7.92
C ALA A 107 -1.14 5.91 -7.65
N TYR A 108 -0.68 6.63 -8.68
CA TYR A 108 0.38 7.63 -8.53
C TYR A 108 -0.08 8.82 -7.66
N GLU A 109 -1.30 9.33 -7.88
CA GLU A 109 -1.86 10.41 -7.05
C GLU A 109 -1.95 10.01 -5.56
N ALA A 110 -2.46 8.81 -5.28
CA ALA A 110 -2.53 8.28 -3.91
C ALA A 110 -1.14 8.12 -3.30
N ALA A 111 -0.21 7.46 -4.00
CA ALA A 111 1.12 7.19 -3.49
C ALA A 111 1.96 8.47 -3.31
N ALA A 112 1.81 9.45 -4.19
CA ALA A 112 2.48 10.75 -4.06
C ALA A 112 1.95 11.52 -2.84
N ALA A 113 0.64 11.47 -2.57
CA ALA A 113 0.06 12.06 -1.36
C ALA A 113 0.54 11.35 -0.08
N VAL A 114 0.62 10.01 -0.09
CA VAL A 114 1.18 9.23 1.03
C VAL A 114 2.65 9.55 1.25
N LEU A 115 3.45 9.68 0.19
CA LEU A 115 4.86 10.06 0.28
C LEU A 115 5.03 11.45 0.92
N ALA A 116 4.25 12.44 0.48
CA ALA A 116 4.26 13.78 1.06
C ALA A 116 3.82 13.75 2.53
N HIS A 117 2.79 12.99 2.87
CA HIS A 117 2.34 12.82 4.26
C HIS A 117 3.41 12.19 5.16
N ALA A 118 4.10 11.16 4.66
CA ALA A 118 5.20 10.51 5.36
C ALA A 118 6.34 11.48 5.69
N ARG A 119 6.69 12.34 4.74
CA ARG A 119 7.72 13.37 4.89
C ARG A 119 7.27 14.51 5.79
N ASP A 120 6.15 15.15 5.45
CA ASP A 120 5.79 16.47 5.97
C ASP A 120 5.03 16.38 7.30
N THR A 121 4.18 15.36 7.45
CA THR A 121 3.34 15.19 8.64
C THR A 121 3.93 14.20 9.62
N LEU A 122 4.25 12.99 9.15
CA LEU A 122 4.80 11.92 9.99
C LEU A 122 6.28 12.13 10.31
N ARG A 123 6.97 12.98 9.55
CA ARG A 123 8.40 13.30 9.69
C ARG A 123 9.27 12.04 9.76
N LEU A 124 8.91 11.03 8.97
CA LEU A 124 9.75 9.86 8.82
C LEU A 124 11.09 10.30 8.20
N PRO A 125 12.22 9.67 8.55
CA PRO A 125 13.52 10.01 7.96
C PRO A 125 13.67 9.45 6.54
N GLN A 126 12.91 8.42 6.20
CA GLN A 126 12.99 7.70 4.94
C GLN A 126 11.76 6.82 4.71
N LEU A 127 11.62 6.33 3.48
CA LEU A 127 10.73 5.23 3.13
C LEU A 127 11.44 4.20 2.28
N TYR A 128 11.03 2.96 2.44
CA TYR A 128 11.31 1.86 1.54
C TYR A 128 10.13 1.65 0.59
N GLY A 129 10.40 0.96 -0.51
CA GLY A 129 9.38 0.44 -1.43
C GLY A 129 9.87 -0.88 -2.00
N ILE A 130 9.04 -1.91 -1.99
CA ILE A 130 9.40 -3.22 -2.52
C ILE A 130 8.49 -3.65 -3.65
N THR A 131 9.03 -4.43 -4.59
CA THR A 131 8.25 -5.00 -5.69
C THR A 131 8.96 -6.21 -6.28
N SER A 132 8.22 -7.15 -6.88
CA SER A 132 8.82 -8.20 -7.69
C SER A 132 9.62 -7.59 -8.87
N PRO A 133 10.75 -8.18 -9.26
CA PRO A 133 11.53 -7.76 -10.43
C PRO A 133 10.74 -7.76 -11.73
N GLU A 134 9.77 -8.67 -11.85
CA GLU A 134 8.92 -8.87 -13.02
C GLU A 134 7.77 -7.86 -13.10
N ASN A 135 7.42 -7.19 -11.98
CA ASN A 135 6.36 -6.19 -11.93
C ASN A 135 6.84 -4.83 -12.47
N GLY A 136 7.04 -4.76 -13.79
CA GLY A 136 7.48 -3.55 -14.50
C GLY A 136 6.70 -2.27 -14.12
N PRO A 137 5.36 -2.30 -14.07
CA PRO A 137 4.57 -1.12 -13.68
C PRO A 137 4.89 -0.59 -12.28
N SER A 138 5.00 -1.46 -11.27
CA SER A 138 5.33 -1.06 -9.90
C SER A 138 6.77 -0.53 -9.79
N ASN A 139 7.72 -1.19 -10.46
CA ASN A 139 9.11 -0.71 -10.55
C ASN A 139 9.19 0.71 -11.15
N ALA A 140 8.45 0.96 -12.23
CA ALA A 140 8.38 2.29 -12.83
C ALA A 140 7.72 3.31 -11.89
N MET A 141 6.68 2.91 -11.16
CA MET A 141 5.99 3.78 -10.21
C MET A 141 6.87 4.17 -9.02
N LEU A 142 7.62 3.24 -8.42
CA LEU A 142 8.55 3.55 -7.33
C LEU A 142 9.62 4.54 -7.77
N ARG A 143 10.20 4.36 -8.96
CA ARG A 143 11.16 5.33 -9.54
C ARG A 143 10.51 6.68 -9.80
N LYS A 144 9.28 6.71 -10.33
CA LYS A 144 8.53 7.94 -10.60
C LYS A 144 8.19 8.72 -9.31
N LEU A 145 8.03 8.02 -8.19
CA LEU A 145 7.86 8.61 -6.86
C LEU A 145 9.19 9.12 -6.26
N GLY A 146 10.32 8.90 -6.94
CA GLY A 146 11.64 9.35 -6.52
C GLY A 146 12.39 8.34 -5.66
N LEU A 147 11.87 7.12 -5.46
CA LEU A 147 12.62 6.07 -4.77
C LEU A 147 13.74 5.53 -5.68
N GLN A 148 14.91 5.33 -5.10
CA GLN A 148 16.11 4.83 -5.75
C GLN A 148 16.25 3.33 -5.48
N PHE A 149 16.67 2.58 -6.50
CA PHE A 149 16.95 1.16 -6.35
C PHE A 149 18.14 0.96 -5.40
N VAL A 150 18.00 0.03 -4.46
CA VAL A 150 19.04 -0.31 -3.48
C VAL A 150 19.66 -1.66 -3.82
N GLU A 151 18.83 -2.70 -3.90
CA GLU A 151 19.29 -4.07 -4.09
C GLU A 151 18.19 -4.99 -4.63
N LEU A 152 18.62 -6.15 -5.12
CA LEU A 152 17.78 -7.30 -5.45
C LEU A 152 18.08 -8.39 -4.43
N THR A 153 17.12 -8.72 -3.57
CA THR A 153 17.34 -9.64 -2.45
C THR A 153 16.12 -10.54 -2.19
N ARG A 154 16.28 -11.53 -1.32
CA ARG A 154 15.16 -12.29 -0.76
C ARG A 154 14.80 -11.70 0.59
N LEU A 155 13.53 -11.37 0.79
CA LEU A 155 13.06 -10.82 2.05
C LEU A 155 12.66 -11.95 3.00
N GLY A 156 13.31 -12.05 4.16
CA GLY A 156 13.04 -13.11 5.13
C GLY A 156 13.29 -14.50 4.55
N GLU A 157 12.32 -15.40 4.72
CA GLU A 157 12.37 -16.78 4.22
C GLU A 157 11.74 -16.95 2.82
N GLU A 158 11.40 -15.85 2.14
CA GLU A 158 10.79 -15.92 0.82
C GLU A 158 11.77 -16.46 -0.23
N THR A 159 11.28 -17.31 -1.13
CA THR A 159 12.09 -17.87 -2.22
C THR A 159 12.24 -16.89 -3.40
N ARG A 160 11.28 -15.97 -3.55
CA ARG A 160 11.22 -15.00 -4.65
C ARG A 160 12.19 -13.85 -4.41
N LEU A 161 12.85 -13.43 -5.48
CA LEU A 161 13.65 -12.22 -5.46
C LEU A 161 12.72 -10.99 -5.45
N THR A 162 13.17 -9.94 -4.77
CA THR A 162 12.44 -8.69 -4.58
C THR A 162 13.39 -7.51 -4.83
N ASN A 163 12.95 -6.57 -5.65
CA ASN A 163 13.63 -5.28 -5.77
C ASN A 163 13.29 -4.43 -4.55
N VAL A 164 14.32 -3.90 -3.90
CA VAL A 164 14.21 -2.95 -2.79
C VAL A 164 14.57 -1.57 -3.28
N TYR A 165 13.70 -0.61 -2.99
CA TYR A 165 13.90 0.80 -3.27
C TYR A 165 13.86 1.61 -1.96
N ARG A 166 14.49 2.79 -1.97
CA ARG A 166 14.53 3.70 -0.82
C ARG A 166 14.49 5.16 -1.26
N ILE A 167 13.89 6.02 -0.44
CA ILE A 167 14.03 7.47 -0.51
C ILE A 167 14.30 8.02 0.88
N GLY A 168 15.28 8.92 1.00
CA GLY A 168 15.55 9.68 2.22
C GLY A 168 14.84 11.03 2.19
N PHE A 169 14.35 11.46 3.35
CA PHE A 169 13.80 12.80 3.55
C PHE A 169 14.83 13.60 4.35
N VAL A 170 15.55 14.49 3.67
CA VAL A 170 16.60 15.34 4.24
C VAL A 170 15.98 16.54 4.94
#